data_AF-A0A7C5V9G5-F1
#
_entry.id   AF-A0A7C5V9G5-F1
#
_cell.length_a   1.000
_cell.length_b   1.000
_cell.length_c   1.000
_cell.angle_alpha   90.00
_cell.angle_beta   90.00
_cell.angle_gamma   90.00
#
_symmetry.space_group_name_H-M   'P 1'
#
loop_
_entity.id
_entity.type
_entity.pdbx_description
1 polymer ?
#
loop_
_entity_poly.entity_id
_entity_poly.type
_entity_poly.pdbx_seq_one_letter_code
_entity_poly.pdbx_strand_id
1 'polypeptide(L)'
;RRFPRASRWCCTWSGWGSHVILVTATPGSWFFEGLGGILPDPAKPGFKHFLLRPGIVKSVEWVKCSYQSPCGKIVSNWKSEKDSFQWQIHVPANSTATVYLPATNANTIKEGNQPLSQAKGVKLLRMENRKALLNLDSGRYSFVSE
;
A
#
# COMPACT_ATOMS: atom_id res chain seq x y z
N ARG A 1 12.15 -31.78 -13.11
CA ARG A 1 11.20 -31.45 -14.21
C ARG A 1 11.18 -29.93 -14.38
N ARG A 2 11.72 -29.39 -15.48
CA ARG A 2 11.66 -27.96 -15.77
C ARG A 2 10.23 -27.62 -16.21
N PHE A 3 9.51 -26.83 -15.42
CA PHE A 3 8.29 -26.20 -15.91
C PHE A 3 8.65 -25.30 -17.11
N PRO A 4 7.91 -25.34 -18.23
CA PRO A 4 8.11 -24.37 -19.30
C PRO A 4 7.86 -22.97 -18.73
N ARG A 5 8.74 -22.01 -19.05
CA ARG A 5 8.59 -20.62 -18.61
C ARG A 5 7.34 -20.03 -19.25
N ALA A 6 6.24 -19.98 -18.51
CA ALA A 6 5.04 -19.28 -18.92
C ALA A 6 5.31 -17.76 -18.82
N SER A 7 5.25 -17.06 -19.95
CA SER A 7 5.32 -15.60 -20.02
C SER A 7 3.94 -14.95 -20.09
N ARG A 8 2.88 -15.75 -20.28
CA ARG A 8 1.48 -15.33 -20.35
C ARG A 8 0.60 -16.36 -19.65
N TRP A 9 -0.57 -15.92 -19.20
CA TRP A 9 -1.57 -16.78 -18.57
C TRP A 9 -2.33 -17.57 -19.64
N CYS A 10 -2.59 -18.85 -19.34
CA CYS A 10 -3.45 -19.69 -20.17
C CYS A 10 -4.93 -19.38 -19.87
N CYS A 11 -5.80 -19.59 -20.84
CA CYS A 11 -7.26 -19.47 -20.67
C CYS A 11 -7.83 -20.42 -19.62
N THR A 12 -7.16 -21.55 -19.40
CA THR A 12 -7.59 -22.59 -18.46
C THR A 12 -6.41 -23.04 -17.61
N TRP A 13 -6.70 -23.51 -16.39
CA TRP A 13 -5.69 -24.07 -15.49
C TRP A 13 -5.03 -25.35 -16.05
N SER A 14 -5.73 -26.07 -16.94
CA SER A 14 -5.22 -27.28 -17.59
C SER A 14 -4.29 -26.99 -18.77
N GLY A 15 -4.09 -25.73 -19.17
CA GLY A 15 -3.20 -25.37 -20.28
C GLY A 15 -3.83 -25.49 -21.67
N TRP A 16 -5.14 -25.74 -21.76
CA TRP A 16 -5.86 -25.90 -23.02
C TRP A 16 -6.53 -24.59 -23.45
N GLY A 17 -6.42 -24.25 -24.73
CA GLY A 17 -7.01 -23.04 -25.32
C GLY A 17 -6.02 -21.89 -25.50
N SER A 18 -6.54 -20.69 -25.73
CA SER A 18 -5.72 -19.52 -26.06
C SER A 18 -4.75 -19.15 -24.91
N HIS A 19 -3.64 -18.49 -25.25
CA HIS A 19 -2.63 -18.02 -24.30
C HIS A 19 -2.63 -16.49 -24.16
N VAL A 20 -3.78 -15.89 -24.47
CA VAL A 20 -4.04 -14.46 -24.28
C VAL A 20 -5.51 -14.32 -23.91
N ILE A 21 -5.79 -14.18 -22.62
CA ILE A 21 -7.12 -13.86 -22.12
C ILE A 21 -7.00 -12.60 -21.26
N LEU A 22 -7.95 -11.68 -21.41
CA LEU A 22 -8.05 -10.44 -20.64
C LEU A 22 -8.56 -10.66 -19.19
N VAL A 23 -8.62 -11.91 -18.70
CA VAL A 23 -8.97 -12.24 -17.30
C VAL A 23 -7.85 -11.86 -16.32
N THR A 24 -6.71 -11.40 -16.83
CA THR A 24 -5.59 -10.87 -16.05
C THR A 24 -5.96 -9.67 -15.18
N ALA A 25 -7.13 -9.06 -15.38
CA ALA A 25 -7.61 -7.92 -14.59
C ALA A 25 -7.94 -8.30 -13.13
N THR A 26 -8.41 -9.53 -12.86
CA THR A 26 -8.94 -9.88 -11.53
C THR A 26 -7.86 -10.09 -10.46
N PRO A 27 -6.82 -10.94 -10.64
CA PRO A 27 -5.74 -11.03 -9.64
C PRO A 27 -4.87 -9.77 -9.63
N GLY A 28 -4.79 -9.04 -10.75
CA GLY A 28 -4.04 -7.79 -10.88
C GLY A 28 -4.46 -6.76 -9.83
N SER A 29 -5.77 -6.54 -9.68
CA SER A 29 -6.35 -5.61 -8.68
C SER A 29 -5.89 -5.91 -7.25
N TRP A 30 -5.83 -7.19 -6.87
CA TRP A 30 -5.40 -7.63 -5.54
C TRP A 30 -3.95 -7.26 -5.21
N PHE A 31 -3.06 -7.17 -6.21
CA PHE A 31 -1.69 -6.70 -5.96
C PHE A 31 -1.66 -5.21 -5.58
N PHE A 32 -2.55 -4.38 -6.13
CA PHE A 32 -2.61 -2.95 -5.81
C PHE A 32 -3.38 -2.69 -4.51
N GLU A 33 -4.55 -3.31 -4.38
CA GLU A 33 -5.47 -3.11 -3.26
C GLU A 33 -5.04 -3.88 -2.01
N GLY A 34 -4.59 -5.13 -2.18
CA GLY A 34 -4.14 -6.00 -1.11
C GLY A 34 -2.70 -5.72 -0.71
N LEU A 35 -1.74 -6.04 -1.59
CA LEU A 35 -0.31 -5.89 -1.27
C LEU A 35 0.14 -4.43 -1.27
N GLY A 36 -0.22 -3.65 -2.29
CA GLY A 36 0.06 -2.21 -2.33
C GLY A 36 -0.76 -1.42 -1.30
N GLY A 37 -1.91 -1.96 -0.88
CA GLY A 37 -2.79 -1.37 0.11
C GLY A 37 -3.54 -0.13 -0.37
N ILE A 38 -3.52 0.19 -1.68
CA ILE A 38 -4.11 1.43 -2.21
C ILE A 38 -5.58 1.16 -2.49
N LEU A 39 -6.45 1.70 -1.64
CA LEU A 39 -7.89 1.51 -1.71
C LEU A 39 -8.58 2.86 -1.92
N PRO A 40 -9.48 3.00 -2.91
CA PRO A 40 -10.26 4.23 -3.06
C PRO A 40 -11.26 4.38 -1.91
N ASP A 41 -11.49 5.60 -1.45
CA ASP A 41 -12.56 5.88 -0.49
C ASP A 41 -13.91 6.01 -1.24
N PRO A 42 -14.89 5.13 -0.97
CA PRO A 42 -16.21 5.22 -1.61
C PRO A 42 -16.94 6.53 -1.30
N ALA A 43 -16.66 7.18 -0.16
CA ALA A 43 -17.28 8.45 0.20
C ALA A 43 -16.74 9.64 -0.60
N LYS A 44 -15.54 9.53 -1.16
CA LYS A 44 -14.83 10.61 -1.85
C LYS A 44 -14.24 10.10 -3.17
N PRO A 45 -15.06 9.96 -4.22
CA PRO A 45 -14.62 9.42 -5.50
C PRO A 45 -13.53 10.29 -6.15
N GLY A 46 -12.73 9.64 -7.01
CA GLY A 46 -11.66 10.31 -7.75
C GLY A 46 -10.36 10.49 -6.98
N PHE A 47 -10.10 9.70 -5.93
CA PHE A 47 -8.87 9.75 -5.13
C PHE A 47 -8.63 11.08 -4.41
N LYS A 48 -9.68 11.89 -4.19
CA LYS A 48 -9.61 13.06 -3.29
C LYS A 48 -9.28 12.65 -1.86
N HIS A 49 -9.81 11.50 -1.45
CA HIS A 49 -9.38 10.76 -0.27
C HIS A 49 -9.17 9.30 -0.65
N PHE A 50 -8.16 8.67 -0.07
CA PHE A 50 -7.93 7.24 -0.27
C PHE A 50 -7.39 6.59 1.01
N LEU A 51 -7.54 5.29 1.07
CA LEU A 51 -7.13 4.46 2.19
C LEU A 51 -5.84 3.73 1.81
N LEU A 52 -4.88 3.71 2.72
CA LEU A 52 -3.64 2.96 2.60
C LEU A 52 -3.61 1.88 3.68
N ARG A 53 -3.88 0.64 3.26
CA ARG A 53 -3.96 -0.53 4.15
C ARG A 53 -3.30 -1.75 3.51
N PRO A 54 -1.96 -1.86 3.56
CA PRO A 54 -1.25 -3.00 3.00
C PRO A 54 -1.55 -4.26 3.82
N GLY A 55 -1.86 -5.33 3.11
CA GLY A 55 -1.96 -6.68 3.66
C GLY A 55 -0.55 -7.26 3.83
N ILE A 56 0.06 -7.04 5.00
CA ILE A 56 1.37 -7.61 5.32
C ILE A 56 1.23 -9.12 5.52
N VAL A 57 1.96 -9.89 4.73
CA VAL A 57 2.03 -11.36 4.81
C VAL A 57 3.48 -11.78 5.05
N LYS A 58 3.69 -12.81 5.89
CA LYS A 58 5.04 -13.25 6.29
C LYS A 58 5.93 -13.71 5.12
N SER A 59 5.34 -14.06 3.98
CA SER A 59 6.05 -14.53 2.79
C SER A 59 6.54 -13.39 1.89
N VAL A 60 6.17 -12.14 2.16
CA VAL A 60 6.55 -10.97 1.35
C VAL A 60 7.29 -9.97 2.22
N GLU A 61 8.58 -9.80 1.94
CA GLU A 61 9.45 -8.89 2.69
C GLU A 61 9.28 -7.44 2.24
N TRP A 62 8.95 -7.21 0.97
CA TRP A 62 8.84 -5.87 0.41
C TRP A 62 7.87 -5.82 -0.76
N VAL A 63 7.24 -4.65 -0.92
CA VAL A 63 6.38 -4.34 -2.05
C VAL A 63 6.69 -2.92 -2.51
N LYS A 64 6.81 -2.75 -3.83
CA LYS A 64 6.83 -1.43 -4.45
C LYS A 64 5.61 -1.28 -5.34
N CYS A 65 4.75 -0.34 -5.01
CA CYS A 65 3.53 -0.09 -5.74
C CYS A 65 3.43 1.39 -6.09
N SER A 66 3.11 1.69 -7.36
CA SER A 66 2.75 3.03 -7.79
C SER A 66 1.51 2.98 -8.63
N TYR A 67 0.57 3.87 -8.33
CA TYR A 67 -0.71 3.97 -9.00
C TYR A 67 -0.90 5.38 -9.58
N GLN A 68 -1.29 5.46 -10.85
CA GLN A 68 -1.57 6.73 -11.51
C GLN A 68 -3.05 7.07 -11.33
N SER A 69 -3.33 7.98 -10.39
CA SER A 69 -4.69 8.49 -10.17
C SER A 69 -4.93 9.78 -10.97
N PRO A 70 -6.19 10.22 -11.14
CA PRO A 70 -6.50 11.51 -11.75
C PRO A 70 -5.87 12.71 -11.02
N CYS A 71 -5.67 12.61 -9.70
CA CYS A 71 -5.04 13.65 -8.89
C CYS A 71 -3.50 13.64 -8.99
N GLY A 72 -2.92 12.55 -9.52
CA GLY A 72 -1.48 12.37 -9.66
C GLY A 72 -1.01 10.98 -9.23
N LYS A 73 0.31 10.83 -9.13
CA LYS A 73 0.95 9.55 -8.82
C LYS A 73 0.92 9.26 -7.31
N ILE A 74 0.24 8.19 -6.93
CA ILE A 74 0.26 7.63 -5.58
C ILE A 74 1.37 6.58 -5.50
N VAL A 75 2.15 6.58 -4.42
CA VAL A 75 3.21 5.58 -4.19
C VAL A 75 3.01 4.97 -2.82
N SER A 76 3.11 3.64 -2.76
CA SER A 76 3.09 2.85 -1.54
C SER A 76 4.19 1.80 -1.63
N ASN A 77 5.34 2.10 -1.02
CA ASN A 77 6.48 1.18 -0.98
C ASN A 77 6.77 0.80 0.45
N TRP A 78 6.51 -0.45 0.82
CA TRP A 78 6.77 -0.93 2.16
C TRP A 78 7.79 -2.06 2.17
N LYS A 79 8.50 -2.17 3.28
CA LYS A 79 9.43 -3.24 3.61
C LYS A 79 9.22 -3.65 5.05
N SER A 80 8.98 -4.93 5.26
CA SER A 80 8.86 -5.55 6.58
C SER A 80 10.11 -6.38 6.82
N GLU A 81 10.88 -5.99 7.82
CA GLU A 81 11.96 -6.79 8.40
C GLU A 81 11.52 -7.34 9.76
N LYS A 82 12.30 -8.21 10.40
CA LYS A 82 11.90 -8.97 11.59
C LYS A 82 11.31 -8.11 12.71
N ASP A 83 11.93 -6.97 12.98
CA ASP A 83 11.56 -6.07 14.08
C ASP A 83 11.31 -4.62 13.60
N SER A 84 11.32 -4.36 12.30
CA SER A 84 11.05 -3.03 11.78
C SER A 84 10.21 -3.04 10.51
N PHE A 85 9.34 -2.06 10.39
CA PHE A 85 8.51 -1.84 9.21
C PHE A 85 8.78 -0.45 8.66
N GLN A 86 9.24 -0.38 7.42
CA GLN A 86 9.53 0.86 6.72
C GLN A 86 8.50 1.06 5.61
N TRP A 87 7.93 2.26 5.52
CA TRP A 87 6.90 2.56 4.52
C TRP A 87 7.06 3.96 3.94
N GLN A 88 7.37 4.01 2.65
CA GLN A 88 7.43 5.24 1.88
C GLN A 88 6.11 5.46 1.16
N ILE A 89 5.51 6.63 1.41
CA ILE A 89 4.21 7.01 0.89
C ILE A 89 4.33 8.32 0.12
N HIS A 90 3.69 8.40 -1.03
CA HIS A 90 3.50 9.65 -1.76
C HIS A 90 2.02 9.92 -1.98
N VAL A 91 1.55 11.03 -1.43
CA VAL A 91 0.19 11.54 -1.57
C VAL A 91 0.24 12.74 -2.54
N PRO A 92 -0.43 12.67 -3.71
CA PRO A 92 -0.39 13.77 -4.67
C PRO A 92 -1.07 15.04 -4.11
N ALA A 93 -0.77 16.18 -4.74
CA ALA A 93 -1.39 17.46 -4.39
C ALA A 93 -2.93 17.37 -4.50
N ASN A 94 -3.65 18.10 -3.64
CA ASN A 94 -5.12 18.08 -3.55
C ASN A 94 -5.75 16.73 -3.18
N SER A 95 -4.97 15.82 -2.58
CA SER A 95 -5.49 14.57 -2.02
C SER A 95 -5.05 14.39 -0.58
N THR A 96 -5.81 13.58 0.15
CA THR A 96 -5.52 13.18 1.53
C THR A 96 -5.57 11.66 1.62
N ALA A 97 -4.83 11.08 2.56
CA ALA A 97 -4.79 9.63 2.72
C ALA A 97 -4.98 9.21 4.18
N THR A 98 -5.82 8.22 4.42
CA THR A 98 -5.90 7.55 5.72
C THR A 98 -5.03 6.30 5.69
N VAL A 99 -4.01 6.26 6.54
CA VAL A 99 -3.00 5.20 6.61
C VAL A 99 -3.24 4.32 7.82
N TYR A 100 -3.20 3.01 7.59
CA TYR A 100 -3.25 1.98 8.63
C TYR A 100 -1.84 1.41 8.81
N LEU A 101 -1.04 2.07 9.65
CA LEU A 101 0.32 1.62 9.94
C LEU A 101 0.28 0.52 11.02
N PRO A 102 0.88 -0.66 10.81
CA PRO A 102 1.03 -1.65 11.87
C PRO A 102 2.08 -1.17 12.87
N ALA A 103 1.65 -0.90 14.09
CA ALA A 103 2.52 -0.44 15.17
C ALA A 103 1.89 -0.78 16.53
N THR A 104 2.72 -1.20 17.47
CA THR A 104 2.26 -1.51 18.84
C THR A 104 1.90 -0.23 19.59
N ASN A 105 2.64 0.86 19.37
CA ASN A 105 2.43 2.14 20.02
C ASN A 105 2.67 3.29 19.04
N ALA A 106 1.94 4.40 19.17
CA ALA A 106 2.15 5.58 18.34
C ALA A 106 3.54 6.20 18.55
N ASN A 107 4.13 6.04 19.74
CA ASN A 107 5.46 6.57 20.07
C ASN A 107 6.62 5.80 19.41
N THR A 108 6.40 4.56 18.94
CA THR A 108 7.43 3.81 18.20
C THR A 108 7.46 4.18 16.72
N ILE A 109 6.49 5.00 16.26
CA ILE A 109 6.40 5.47 14.89
C ILE A 109 7.23 6.73 14.71
N LYS A 110 8.15 6.67 13.75
CA LYS A 110 8.95 7.81 13.31
C LYS A 110 8.60 8.15 11.87
N GLU A 111 8.51 9.44 11.57
CA GLU A 111 8.43 9.97 10.22
C GLU A 111 9.81 10.57 9.90
N GLY A 112 10.54 9.90 9.01
CA GLY A 112 11.95 10.18 8.76
C GLY A 112 12.78 10.02 10.03
N ASN A 113 13.27 11.14 10.56
CA ASN A 113 14.08 11.19 11.78
C ASN A 113 13.35 11.84 12.97
N GLN A 114 12.05 12.11 12.84
CA GLN A 114 11.25 12.81 13.85
C GLN A 114 10.13 11.90 14.39
N PRO A 115 9.74 12.08 15.66
CA PRO A 115 8.58 11.38 16.20
C PRO A 115 7.30 11.86 15.52
N LEU A 116 6.29 10.99 15.46
CA LEU A 116 5.00 11.29 14.83
C LEU A 116 4.36 12.61 15.30
N SER A 117 4.54 12.98 16.57
CA SER A 117 4.00 14.23 17.17
C SER A 117 4.57 15.51 16.55
N GLN A 118 5.73 15.45 15.91
CA GLN A 118 6.38 16.60 15.27
C GLN A 118 6.25 16.57 13.74
N ALA A 119 5.73 15.48 13.17
CA ALA A 119 5.60 15.30 11.74
C ALA A 119 4.55 16.28 11.16
N LYS A 120 4.99 17.15 10.24
CA LYS A 120 4.09 18.11 9.58
C LYS A 120 3.17 17.41 8.59
N GLY A 121 1.87 17.67 8.67
CA GLY A 121 0.88 17.08 7.77
C GLY A 121 0.50 15.63 8.10
N VAL A 122 0.83 15.16 9.32
CA VAL A 122 0.40 13.87 9.85
C VAL A 122 -0.48 14.11 11.07
N LYS A 123 -1.68 13.54 11.08
CA LYS A 123 -2.61 13.60 12.22
C LYS A 123 -2.92 12.19 12.70
N LEU A 124 -2.51 11.85 13.91
CA LEU A 124 -2.92 10.60 14.56
C LEU A 124 -4.41 10.71 14.92
N LEU A 125 -5.24 9.85 14.34
CA LEU A 125 -6.66 9.80 14.64
C LEU A 125 -6.93 8.93 15.87
N ARG A 126 -6.43 7.68 15.84
CA ARG A 126 -6.59 6.69 16.90
C ARG A 126 -5.67 5.48 16.69
N MET A 127 -5.56 4.65 17.72
CA MET A 127 -4.97 3.32 17.64
C MET A 127 -6.08 2.26 17.64
N GLU A 128 -6.07 1.32 16.70
CA GLU A 128 -7.02 0.21 16.61
C GLU A 128 -6.26 -1.09 16.32
N ASN A 129 -6.48 -2.14 17.12
CA ASN A 129 -5.99 -3.50 16.84
C ASN A 129 -4.49 -3.59 16.48
N ARG A 130 -3.61 -2.87 17.23
CA ARG A 130 -2.16 -2.75 16.95
C ARG A 130 -1.85 -2.10 15.59
N LYS A 131 -2.71 -1.18 15.16
CA LYS A 131 -2.52 -0.31 14.01
C LYS A 131 -2.78 1.13 14.39
N ALA A 132 -1.91 2.04 13.96
CA ALA A 132 -2.13 3.47 14.04
C ALA A 132 -2.91 3.93 12.81
N LEU A 133 -4.06 4.58 13.04
CA LEU A 133 -4.78 5.30 12.00
C LEU A 133 -4.23 6.73 11.94
N LEU A 134 -3.59 7.04 10.82
CA LEU A 134 -3.00 8.35 10.55
C LEU A 134 -3.73 8.99 9.38
N ASN A 135 -4.10 10.25 9.50
CA ASN A 135 -4.50 11.05 8.34
C ASN A 135 -3.29 11.83 7.83
N LEU A 136 -2.96 11.65 6.55
CA LEU A 136 -1.89 12.33 5.85
C LEU A 136 -2.47 13.37 4.90
N ASP A 137 -1.86 14.56 4.93
CA ASP A 137 -2.05 15.57 3.91
C ASP A 137 -1.20 15.24 2.66
N SER A 138 -1.24 16.10 1.65
CA SER A 138 -0.45 15.91 0.44
C SER A 138 1.04 16.08 0.74
N GLY A 139 1.87 15.12 0.29
CA GLY A 139 3.29 15.14 0.59
C GLY A 139 4.00 13.81 0.35
N ARG A 140 5.27 13.78 0.70
CA ARG A 140 6.09 12.57 0.76
C ARG A 140 6.38 12.27 2.21
N TYR A 141 6.14 11.03 2.60
CA TYR A 141 6.31 10.58 3.97
C TYR A 141 7.14 9.29 3.98
N SER A 142 7.97 9.15 5.00
CA SER A 142 8.74 7.92 5.22
C SER A 142 8.54 7.46 6.65
N PHE A 143 7.67 6.48 6.86
CA PHE A 143 7.42 5.93 8.18
C PHE A 143 8.37 4.79 8.51
N VAL A 144 8.84 4.76 9.74
CA VAL A 144 9.50 3.61 10.36
C VAL A 144 8.76 3.29 11.65
N SER A 145 8.41 2.03 11.84
CA SER A 145 7.81 1.54 13.09
C SER A 145 8.48 0.26 13.55
N GLU A 146 8.62 0.16 14.88
CA GLU A 146 9.12 -0.98 15.64
C GLU A 146 7.99 -1.55 16.52
#